data_AF-A0A1J9QN68-F1
#
_entry.id   AF-A0A1J9QN68-F1
#
_cell.length_a   1.000
_cell.length_b   1.000
_cell.length_c   1.000
_cell.angle_alpha   90.00
_cell.angle_beta   90.00
_cell.angle_gamma   90.00
#
_symmetry.space_group_name_H-M   'P 1'
#
loop_
_entity.id
_entity.type
_entity.pdbx_description
1 polymer ?
#
loop_
_entity_poly.entity_id
_entity_poly.type
_entity_poly.pdbx_seq_one_letter_code
_entity_poly.pdbx_strand_id
1 'polypeptide(L)'
;MITFRRSIAAAIFLLTCLFLLLNTHSGSRARPHTSPDSSPQRSKSASASDPAQIPKQQSDSESISGANEYQTQTPLSPEDIARKPLRERLRYQFPYDLQSKFPAYIWQTWKNKPSSASFEEKLRPLEASWSELNPTFIHEVITDDAIDPFLRYLYPAFPEILDAYRALPLAVLKADFFRYLILFARGGIYSDIDTRALKPAADWIPRQVDHSTIGLIIGIEADAGDRSDWEKWYSRRVQFCQWTIQSKPGHPVLRDVIATITEEALRMKRAGILSKNKMDKSVVEFTGPAVWTDAVFRYFNDPQYFEAAKPPHGRNVTAMDFSGITAQRKLGDVVVLPITSFSPGVRQMGAKEPTDPMAFVHHVFEGRSKRVI
;
A
#
# COMPACT_ATOMS: atom_id res chain seq x y z
N MET A 1 48.83 -9.59 -6.78
CA MET A 1 47.69 -10.22 -7.47
C MET A 1 47.58 -11.67 -7.01
N ILE A 2 46.51 -12.02 -6.29
CA ILE A 2 46.27 -13.40 -5.83
C ILE A 2 45.81 -14.21 -7.04
N THR A 3 46.47 -15.33 -7.32
CA THR A 3 46.11 -16.18 -8.46
C THR A 3 44.78 -16.86 -8.21
N PHE A 4 43.98 -17.06 -9.27
CA PHE A 4 42.63 -17.65 -9.21
C PHE A 4 42.57 -18.96 -8.41
N ARG A 5 43.62 -19.79 -8.50
CA ARG A 5 43.75 -21.04 -7.73
C ARG A 5 43.90 -20.81 -6.22
N ARG A 6 44.57 -19.75 -5.78
CA ARG A 6 44.70 -19.38 -4.36
C ARG A 6 43.40 -18.79 -3.81
N SER A 7 42.63 -18.10 -4.64
CA SER A 7 41.31 -17.59 -4.27
C SER A 7 40.29 -18.72 -4.05
N ILE A 8 40.33 -19.77 -4.88
CA ILE A 8 39.48 -20.96 -4.69
C ILE A 8 39.85 -21.71 -3.41
N ALA A 9 41.14 -21.91 -3.15
CA ALA A 9 41.59 -22.58 -1.92
C ALA A 9 41.15 -21.82 -0.65
N ALA A 10 41.23 -20.49 -0.66
CA ALA A 10 40.76 -19.65 0.44
C ALA A 10 39.24 -19.72 0.64
N ALA A 11 38.46 -19.76 -0.45
CA ALA A 11 37.00 -19.88 -0.39
C ALA A 11 36.56 -21.24 0.18
N ILE A 12 37.22 -22.33 -0.23
CA ILE A 12 36.94 -23.68 0.28
C ILE A 12 37.26 -23.76 1.77
N PHE A 13 38.38 -23.16 2.21
CA PHE A 13 38.77 -23.11 3.62
C PHE A 13 37.75 -22.32 4.47
N LEU A 14 37.30 -21.16 3.99
CA LEU A 14 36.29 -20.36 4.69
C LEU A 14 34.94 -21.08 4.80
N LEU A 15 34.50 -21.77 3.74
CA LEU A 15 33.26 -22.53 3.74
C LEU A 15 33.32 -23.75 4.68
N THR A 16 34.47 -24.43 4.76
CA THR A 16 34.66 -25.55 5.69
C THR A 16 34.72 -25.08 7.15
N CYS A 17 35.37 -23.96 7.44
CA CYS A 17 35.33 -23.37 8.79
C CYS A 17 33.92 -22.94 9.20
N LEU A 18 33.15 -22.34 8.29
CA LEU A 18 31.76 -21.95 8.56
C LEU A 18 30.87 -23.17 8.82
N PHE A 19 31.02 -24.24 8.04
CA PHE A 19 30.27 -25.48 8.23
C PHE A 19 30.57 -26.16 9.57
N LEU A 20 31.84 -26.16 10.01
CA LEU A 20 32.23 -26.71 11.30
C LEU A 20 31.72 -25.88 12.48
N LEU A 21 31.62 -24.55 12.35
CA LEU A 21 31.06 -23.67 13.38
C LEU A 21 29.53 -23.74 13.47
N LEU A 22 28.84 -24.04 12.37
CA LEU A 22 27.39 -24.19 12.37
C LEU A 22 26.92 -25.54 12.94
N ASN A 23 27.76 -26.58 12.88
CA ASN A 23 27.44 -27.91 13.40
C ASN A 23 27.74 -28.10 14.90
N THR A 24 28.35 -27.14 15.59
CA THR A 24 28.67 -27.27 17.03
C THR A 24 27.56 -26.82 17.98
N HIS A 25 26.46 -26.26 17.48
CA HIS A 25 25.28 -25.93 18.31
C HIS A 25 24.12 -26.89 18.05
N SER A 26 24.24 -28.10 18.58
CA SER A 26 23.11 -29.01 18.78
C SER A 26 23.31 -29.78 20.08
N GLY A 27 22.62 -29.35 21.14
CA GLY A 27 22.39 -30.18 22.33
C GLY A 27 22.46 -29.46 23.68
N SER A 28 21.30 -29.13 24.25
CA SER A 28 20.83 -29.78 25.48
C SER A 28 19.39 -29.39 25.78
N ARG A 29 18.51 -30.39 25.82
CA ARG A 29 17.11 -30.32 26.20
C ARG A 29 17.01 -30.91 27.60
N ALA A 30 16.72 -30.11 28.61
CA ALA A 30 16.41 -30.59 29.96
C ALA A 30 14.90 -30.49 30.22
N ARG A 31 14.31 -31.60 30.66
CA ARG A 31 12.91 -31.76 31.08
C ARG A 31 12.78 -31.62 32.63
N PRO A 32 11.55 -31.46 33.16
CA PRO A 32 11.28 -30.85 34.47
C PRO A 32 11.25 -31.88 35.61
N HIS A 33 11.48 -31.43 36.85
CA HIS A 33 11.19 -32.21 38.05
C HIS A 33 10.59 -31.37 39.19
N THR A 34 9.75 -32.07 39.93
CA THR A 34 8.79 -31.73 41.00
C THR A 34 9.43 -31.35 42.34
N SER A 35 8.62 -30.66 43.16
CA SER A 35 8.83 -30.21 44.56
C SER A 35 9.22 -31.33 45.55
N PRO A 36 9.67 -31.02 46.80
CA PRO A 36 8.72 -30.69 47.88
C PRO A 36 9.20 -29.70 48.99
N ASP A 37 8.19 -29.04 49.58
CA ASP A 37 7.94 -28.78 51.01
C ASP A 37 8.96 -28.05 51.92
N SER A 38 8.53 -26.90 52.48
CA SER A 38 8.60 -26.58 53.92
C SER A 38 8.07 -25.16 54.21
N SER A 39 6.91 -25.10 54.86
CA SER A 39 6.53 -24.01 55.80
C SER A 39 7.16 -24.32 57.18
N PRO A 40 7.27 -23.41 58.19
CA PRO A 40 6.34 -22.30 58.49
C PRO A 40 6.97 -21.01 59.07
N GLN A 41 6.24 -19.89 59.05
CA GLN A 41 5.77 -19.24 60.29
C GLN A 41 4.99 -17.94 60.03
N ARG A 42 4.15 -17.67 61.04
CA ARG A 42 2.97 -16.82 61.09
C ARG A 42 3.27 -15.68 62.05
N SER A 43 2.93 -14.45 61.72
CA SER A 43 2.53 -13.47 62.73
C SER A 43 1.39 -12.61 62.19
N LYS A 44 0.32 -12.63 62.99
CA LYS A 44 -0.90 -11.83 62.85
C LYS A 44 -0.66 -10.50 63.56
N SER A 45 -1.24 -9.42 63.04
CA SER A 45 -1.99 -8.50 63.90
C SER A 45 -3.08 -7.82 63.06
N ALA A 46 -4.24 -7.68 63.68
CA ALA A 46 -5.47 -7.17 63.13
C ALA A 46 -5.85 -5.89 63.89
N SER A 47 -6.51 -4.94 63.24
CA SER A 47 -7.49 -4.07 63.88
C SER A 47 -8.39 -3.43 62.83
N ALA A 48 -9.70 -3.58 63.05
CA ALA A 48 -10.79 -3.06 62.25
C ALA A 48 -11.20 -1.65 62.71
N SER A 49 -11.74 -0.84 61.79
CA SER A 49 -12.86 0.08 62.05
C SER A 49 -13.41 0.63 60.74
N ASP A 50 -14.73 0.59 60.64
CA ASP A 50 -15.62 0.89 59.51
C ASP A 50 -16.06 2.40 59.54
N PRO A 51 -17.05 2.88 58.79
CA PRO A 51 -16.93 3.49 57.46
C PRO A 51 -17.34 4.99 57.42
N ALA A 52 -16.94 5.71 56.36
CA ALA A 52 -17.52 7.00 55.99
C ALA A 52 -17.86 7.04 54.49
N GLN A 53 -19.14 7.21 54.21
CA GLN A 53 -19.75 7.41 52.89
C GLN A 53 -19.51 8.84 52.35
N ILE A 54 -19.65 9.00 51.02
CA ILE A 54 -20.11 10.18 50.21
C ILE A 54 -19.27 10.28 48.89
N PRO A 55 -19.84 10.52 47.69
CA PRO A 55 -20.72 9.65 46.89
C PRO A 55 -20.17 9.38 45.46
N LYS A 56 -20.86 8.47 44.74
CA LYS A 56 -20.61 8.07 43.34
C LYS A 56 -20.65 9.24 42.35
N GLN A 57 -19.60 9.39 41.55
CA GLN A 57 -19.70 9.92 40.19
C GLN A 57 -19.60 8.75 39.21
N GLN A 58 -20.71 8.50 38.53
CA GLN A 58 -20.83 7.55 37.42
C GLN A 58 -20.04 8.10 36.24
N SER A 59 -18.86 7.55 35.99
CA SER A 59 -18.26 7.58 34.66
C SER A 59 -18.55 6.21 34.05
N ASP A 60 -19.57 6.14 33.21
CA ASP A 60 -19.85 4.96 32.40
C ASP A 60 -18.71 4.80 31.38
N SER A 61 -17.64 4.14 31.81
CA SER A 61 -16.65 3.56 30.91
C SER A 61 -17.22 2.25 30.39
N GLU A 62 -18.17 2.32 29.46
CA GLU A 62 -18.49 1.18 28.62
C GLU A 62 -17.27 0.89 27.75
N SER A 63 -16.53 -0.14 28.15
CA SER A 63 -15.53 -0.80 27.33
C SER A 63 -16.23 -1.38 26.11
N ILE A 64 -16.17 -0.68 24.97
CA ILE A 64 -16.60 -1.21 23.68
C ILE A 64 -15.53 -2.21 23.23
N SER A 65 -15.68 -3.45 23.67
CA SER A 65 -15.03 -4.63 23.09
C SER A 65 -15.76 -5.01 21.80
N GLY A 66 -15.64 -4.17 20.77
CA GLY A 66 -16.03 -4.50 19.40
C GLY A 66 -14.80 -4.96 18.63
N ALA A 67 -14.21 -6.08 19.04
CA ALA A 67 -13.13 -6.69 18.29
C ALA A 67 -13.71 -7.28 17.00
N ASN A 68 -13.19 -6.83 15.86
CA ASN A 68 -13.43 -7.38 14.53
C ASN A 68 -13.39 -8.91 14.57
N GLU A 69 -14.56 -9.55 14.44
CA GLU A 69 -14.62 -10.94 14.03
C GLU A 69 -14.02 -11.01 12.63
N TYR A 70 -12.79 -11.50 12.54
CA TYR A 70 -12.27 -12.07 11.31
C TYR A 70 -13.25 -13.17 10.88
N GLN A 71 -14.17 -12.83 9.97
CA GLN A 71 -15.02 -13.81 9.32
C GLN A 71 -14.11 -14.85 8.68
N THR A 72 -14.01 -16.00 9.36
CA THR A 72 -13.30 -17.16 8.86
C THR A 72 -14.07 -17.57 7.61
N GLN A 73 -13.51 -17.30 6.43
CA GLN A 73 -14.19 -17.60 5.17
C GLN A 73 -14.45 -19.11 5.12
N THR A 74 -15.73 -19.51 5.07
CA THR A 74 -16.09 -20.91 4.82
C THR A 74 -15.46 -21.33 3.49
N PRO A 75 -14.69 -22.43 3.44
CA PRO A 75 -14.08 -22.89 2.19
C PRO A 75 -15.16 -23.12 1.13
N LEU A 76 -15.11 -22.38 0.03
CA LEU A 76 -16.01 -22.56 -1.11
C LEU A 76 -15.37 -23.51 -2.12
N SER A 77 -16.19 -24.25 -2.88
CA SER A 77 -15.67 -25.07 -3.97
C SER A 77 -15.08 -24.17 -5.08
N PRO A 78 -14.09 -24.66 -5.85
CA PRO A 78 -13.56 -23.90 -6.99
C PRO A 78 -14.64 -23.47 -8.00
N GLU A 79 -15.68 -24.29 -8.20
CA GLU A 79 -16.80 -23.98 -9.10
C GLU A 79 -17.67 -22.84 -8.56
N ASP A 80 -17.93 -22.82 -7.24
CA ASP A 80 -18.71 -21.76 -6.61
C ASP A 80 -17.97 -20.42 -6.66
N ILE A 81 -16.66 -20.44 -6.44
CA ILE A 81 -15.81 -19.24 -6.56
C ILE A 81 -15.81 -18.74 -8.00
N ALA A 82 -15.68 -19.62 -8.99
CA ALA A 82 -15.63 -19.22 -10.40
C ALA A 82 -16.91 -18.47 -10.87
N ARG A 83 -18.07 -18.76 -10.26
CA ARG A 83 -19.36 -18.10 -10.56
C ARG A 83 -19.54 -16.75 -9.88
N LYS A 84 -18.66 -16.41 -8.92
CA LYS A 84 -18.76 -15.17 -8.16
C LYS A 84 -18.29 -13.96 -8.99
N PRO A 85 -18.80 -12.74 -8.69
CA PRO A 85 -18.29 -11.52 -9.30
C PRO A 85 -16.78 -11.36 -9.12
N LEU A 86 -16.13 -10.64 -10.05
CA LEU A 86 -14.67 -10.45 -10.06
C LEU A 86 -14.13 -9.95 -8.70
N ARG A 87 -14.82 -8.99 -8.08
CA ARG A 87 -14.46 -8.46 -6.75
C ARG A 87 -14.45 -9.54 -5.66
N GLU A 88 -15.42 -10.45 -5.64
CA GLU A 88 -15.47 -11.54 -4.66
C GLU A 88 -14.39 -12.59 -4.92
N ARG A 89 -14.13 -12.93 -6.18
CA ARG A 89 -13.02 -13.83 -6.57
C ARG A 89 -11.67 -13.26 -6.18
N LEU A 90 -11.44 -11.97 -6.41
CA LEU A 90 -10.21 -11.28 -6.00
C LEU A 90 -10.06 -11.27 -4.47
N ARG A 91 -11.14 -11.01 -3.73
CA ARG A 91 -11.13 -11.07 -2.25
C ARG A 91 -10.73 -12.44 -1.73
N TYR A 92 -11.21 -13.50 -2.38
CA TYR A 92 -10.91 -14.87 -1.97
C TYR A 92 -9.45 -15.24 -2.28
N GLN A 93 -8.95 -14.92 -3.48
CA GLN A 93 -7.59 -15.26 -3.89
C GLN A 93 -6.51 -14.41 -3.18
N PHE A 94 -6.82 -13.15 -2.89
CA PHE A 94 -5.92 -12.19 -2.25
C PHE A 94 -6.58 -11.68 -0.96
N PRO A 95 -6.57 -12.50 0.11
CA PRO A 95 -7.15 -12.10 1.37
C PRO A 95 -6.42 -10.89 1.93
N TYR A 96 -7.19 -9.96 2.50
CA TYR A 96 -6.66 -8.80 3.17
C TYR A 96 -6.48 -9.09 4.65
N ASP A 97 -5.26 -8.92 5.17
CA ASP A 97 -4.99 -8.98 6.60
C ASP A 97 -4.41 -7.65 7.08
N LEU A 98 -5.23 -6.90 7.83
CA LEU A 98 -4.82 -5.63 8.40
C LEU A 98 -3.65 -5.80 9.39
N GLN A 99 -3.53 -6.92 10.10
CA GLN A 99 -2.48 -7.09 11.12
C GLN A 99 -1.12 -7.46 10.53
N SER A 100 -1.08 -7.83 9.24
CA SER A 100 0.17 -8.07 8.52
C SER A 100 1.03 -6.81 8.43
N LYS A 101 2.35 -6.97 8.22
CA LYS A 101 3.26 -5.84 8.00
C LYS A 101 3.17 -5.37 6.55
N PHE A 102 3.44 -4.08 6.30
CA PHE A 102 3.73 -3.62 4.94
C PHE A 102 4.93 -4.39 4.38
N PRO A 103 4.81 -5.01 3.18
CA PRO A 103 5.94 -5.63 2.53
C PRO A 103 7.02 -4.60 2.20
N ALA A 104 8.30 -4.93 2.44
CA ALA A 104 9.44 -4.04 2.18
C ALA A 104 9.89 -4.12 0.70
N TYR A 105 8.95 -3.87 -0.22
CA TYR A 105 9.20 -3.78 -1.66
C TYR A 105 8.94 -2.37 -2.16
N ILE A 106 9.77 -1.92 -3.09
CA ILE A 106 9.54 -0.72 -3.90
C ILE A 106 9.46 -1.17 -5.35
N TRP A 107 8.37 -0.82 -6.01
CA TRP A 107 8.07 -1.14 -7.40
C TRP A 107 8.09 0.14 -8.23
N GLN A 108 8.87 0.14 -9.29
CA GLN A 108 8.76 1.12 -10.36
C GLN A 108 8.61 0.38 -11.69
N THR A 109 8.18 1.08 -12.73
CA THR A 109 8.10 0.54 -14.10
C THR A 109 8.79 1.46 -15.08
N TRP A 110 9.61 0.89 -15.95
CA TRP A 110 10.23 1.63 -17.04
C TRP A 110 10.62 0.72 -18.19
N LYS A 111 10.95 1.29 -19.35
CA LYS A 111 11.29 0.53 -20.56
C LYS A 111 12.46 -0.43 -20.37
N ASN A 112 13.48 0.00 -19.62
CA ASN A 112 14.73 -0.70 -19.43
C ASN A 112 15.09 -0.73 -17.94
N LYS A 113 15.85 -1.75 -17.52
CA LYS A 113 16.41 -1.81 -16.16
C LYS A 113 17.43 -0.70 -15.91
N PRO A 114 17.61 -0.23 -14.66
CA PRO A 114 18.66 0.73 -14.29
C PRO A 114 20.07 0.31 -14.70
N SER A 115 20.35 -1.00 -14.70
CA SER A 115 21.65 -1.56 -15.11
C SER A 115 21.89 -1.51 -16.63
N SER A 116 20.89 -1.17 -17.44
CA SER A 116 21.02 -1.09 -18.90
C SER A 116 21.72 0.20 -19.32
N ALA A 117 22.54 0.11 -20.38
CA ALA A 117 23.11 1.27 -21.06
C ALA A 117 22.03 2.18 -21.69
N SER A 118 20.85 1.63 -22.00
CA SER A 118 19.71 2.38 -22.56
C SER A 118 18.81 3.00 -21.49
N PHE A 119 19.20 2.96 -20.21
CA PHE A 119 18.49 3.66 -19.15
C PHE A 119 18.81 5.15 -19.19
N GLU A 120 17.77 6.00 -19.12
CA GLU A 120 17.94 7.45 -19.27
C GLU A 120 18.72 8.05 -18.10
N GLU A 121 19.83 8.74 -18.38
CA GLU A 121 20.75 9.25 -17.35
C GLU A 121 20.06 10.16 -16.32
N LYS A 122 19.11 10.98 -16.80
CA LYS A 122 18.32 11.89 -15.94
C LYS A 122 17.44 11.16 -14.91
N LEU A 123 17.07 9.91 -15.15
CA LEU A 123 16.26 9.10 -14.24
C LEU A 123 17.09 8.41 -13.15
N ARG A 124 18.41 8.22 -13.36
CA ARG A 124 19.28 7.54 -12.39
C ARG A 124 19.23 8.14 -10.99
N PRO A 125 19.39 9.46 -10.79
CA PRO A 125 19.33 10.03 -9.44
C PRO A 125 17.92 9.99 -8.84
N LEU A 126 16.87 9.83 -9.65
CA LEU A 126 15.49 9.72 -9.16
C LEU A 126 15.25 8.29 -8.66
N GLU A 127 15.54 7.30 -9.49
CA GLU A 127 15.46 5.88 -9.17
C GLU A 127 16.36 5.51 -7.97
N ALA A 128 17.63 5.92 -7.99
CA ALA A 128 18.59 5.59 -6.94
C ALA A 128 18.18 6.11 -5.55
N SER A 129 17.51 7.27 -5.50
CA SER A 129 17.07 7.88 -4.23
C SER A 129 16.16 6.95 -3.42
N TRP A 130 15.39 6.08 -4.08
CA TRP A 130 14.52 5.12 -3.42
C TRP A 130 15.33 4.05 -2.67
N SER A 131 16.36 3.49 -3.30
CA SER A 131 17.26 2.51 -2.68
C SER A 131 18.12 3.15 -1.59
N GLU A 132 18.63 4.36 -1.83
CA GLU A 132 19.50 5.09 -0.89
C GLU A 132 18.78 5.43 0.41
N LEU A 133 17.52 5.89 0.34
CA LEU A 133 16.72 6.25 1.51
C LEU A 133 15.98 5.07 2.15
N ASN A 134 15.90 3.93 1.47
CA ASN A 134 15.22 2.74 1.97
C ASN A 134 16.11 1.49 1.82
N PRO A 135 17.29 1.45 2.46
CA PRO A 135 18.30 0.40 2.23
C PRO A 135 17.84 -1.02 2.65
N THR A 136 16.77 -1.12 3.43
CA THR A 136 16.18 -2.41 3.85
C THR A 136 15.08 -2.90 2.90
N PHE A 137 14.73 -2.13 1.86
CA PHE A 137 13.70 -2.50 0.90
C PHE A 137 14.34 -3.18 -0.31
N ILE A 138 13.60 -4.11 -0.91
CA ILE A 138 13.92 -4.64 -2.23
C ILE A 138 13.32 -3.67 -3.25
N HIS A 139 14.18 -3.02 -4.04
CA HIS A 139 13.77 -2.08 -5.08
C HIS A 139 13.87 -2.73 -6.46
N GLU A 140 12.74 -2.83 -7.17
CA GLU A 140 12.64 -3.45 -8.48
C GLU A 140 12.00 -2.51 -9.51
N VAL A 141 12.72 -2.30 -10.62
CA VAL A 141 12.19 -1.66 -11.82
C VAL A 141 11.74 -2.75 -12.79
N ILE A 142 10.42 -2.92 -12.90
CA ILE A 142 9.81 -3.90 -13.80
C ILE A 142 9.79 -3.34 -15.21
N THR A 143 10.35 -4.08 -16.16
CA THR A 143 10.42 -3.68 -17.56
C THR A 143 9.17 -4.04 -18.33
N ASP A 144 8.88 -3.30 -19.41
CA ASP A 144 7.67 -3.48 -20.22
C ASP A 144 7.49 -4.92 -20.73
N ASP A 145 8.59 -5.56 -21.13
CA ASP A 145 8.63 -6.97 -21.57
C ASP A 145 8.42 -7.98 -20.43
N ALA A 146 8.75 -7.59 -19.20
CA ALA A 146 8.56 -8.41 -18.01
C ALA A 146 7.15 -8.30 -17.42
N ILE A 147 6.40 -7.22 -17.69
CA ILE A 147 5.08 -7.01 -17.06
C ILE A 147 4.10 -8.13 -17.44
N ASP A 148 3.95 -8.48 -18.71
CA ASP A 148 2.94 -9.47 -19.11
C ASP A 148 3.24 -10.88 -18.53
N PRO A 149 4.47 -11.43 -18.63
CA PRO A 149 4.82 -12.66 -17.93
C PRO A 149 4.61 -12.57 -16.41
N PHE A 150 4.91 -11.43 -15.80
CA PHE A 150 4.76 -11.24 -14.36
C PHE A 150 3.29 -11.22 -13.94
N LEU A 151 2.42 -10.54 -14.70
CA LEU A 151 0.98 -10.56 -14.45
C LEU A 151 0.39 -11.97 -14.65
N ARG A 152 0.84 -12.74 -15.65
CA ARG A 152 0.41 -14.14 -15.82
C ARG A 152 0.74 -14.99 -14.58
N TYR A 153 1.90 -14.75 -13.97
CA TYR A 153 2.32 -15.42 -12.74
C TYR A 153 1.49 -15.00 -11.53
N LEU A 154 1.17 -13.70 -11.40
CA LEU A 154 0.42 -13.18 -10.26
C LEU A 154 -1.08 -13.48 -10.33
N TYR A 155 -1.67 -13.51 -11.53
CA TYR A 155 -3.11 -13.62 -11.76
C TYR A 155 -3.51 -14.83 -12.62
N PRO A 156 -3.01 -16.05 -12.33
CA PRO A 156 -3.29 -17.23 -13.19
C PRO A 156 -4.78 -17.60 -13.23
N ALA A 157 -5.52 -17.29 -12.15
CA ALA A 157 -6.96 -17.55 -12.03
C ALA A 157 -7.85 -16.42 -12.60
N PHE A 158 -7.26 -15.38 -13.23
CA PHE A 158 -7.98 -14.20 -13.72
C PHE A 158 -7.59 -13.84 -15.17
N PRO A 159 -7.90 -14.70 -16.15
CA PRO A 159 -7.64 -14.39 -17.56
C PRO A 159 -8.27 -13.08 -18.02
N GLU A 160 -9.38 -12.65 -17.41
CA GLU A 160 -10.05 -11.37 -17.70
C GLU A 160 -9.20 -10.14 -17.36
N ILE A 161 -8.38 -10.21 -16.30
CA ILE A 161 -7.45 -9.13 -15.93
C ILE A 161 -6.32 -9.02 -16.96
N LEU A 162 -5.78 -10.17 -17.38
CA LEU A 162 -4.75 -10.22 -18.42
C LEU A 162 -5.28 -9.72 -19.76
N ASP A 163 -6.51 -10.11 -20.11
CA ASP A 163 -7.16 -9.67 -21.34
C ASP A 163 -7.42 -8.15 -21.32
N ALA A 164 -7.92 -7.62 -20.21
CA ALA A 164 -8.08 -6.18 -20.01
C ALA A 164 -6.74 -5.44 -20.16
N TYR A 165 -5.71 -5.87 -19.43
CA TYR A 165 -4.38 -5.25 -19.47
C TYR A 165 -3.79 -5.22 -20.88
N ARG A 166 -3.88 -6.35 -21.61
CA ARG A 166 -3.38 -6.45 -22.99
C ARG A 166 -4.15 -5.55 -23.94
N ALA A 167 -5.46 -5.44 -23.77
CA ALA A 167 -6.32 -4.64 -24.63
C ALA A 167 -6.16 -3.13 -24.46
N LEU A 168 -5.58 -2.65 -23.35
CA LEU A 168 -5.32 -1.22 -23.14
C LEU A 168 -4.43 -0.66 -24.27
N PRO A 169 -4.87 0.39 -24.99
CA PRO A 169 -4.22 0.82 -26.23
C PRO A 169 -3.07 1.81 -26.02
N LEU A 170 -2.92 2.34 -24.81
CA LEU A 170 -1.93 3.38 -24.48
C LEU A 170 -1.06 2.94 -23.32
N ALA A 171 0.19 3.37 -23.40
CA ALA A 171 1.19 3.07 -22.40
C ALA A 171 0.81 3.54 -20.99
N VAL A 172 0.36 4.79 -20.91
CA VAL A 172 -0.07 5.39 -19.65
C VAL A 172 -1.19 4.60 -18.99
N LEU A 173 -2.14 4.07 -19.76
CA LEU A 173 -3.22 3.23 -19.23
C LEU A 173 -2.69 1.94 -18.62
N LYS A 174 -1.72 1.30 -19.30
CA LYS A 174 -1.07 0.08 -18.80
C LYS A 174 -0.28 0.34 -17.53
N ALA A 175 0.54 1.40 -17.48
CA ALA A 175 1.30 1.77 -16.29
C ALA A 175 0.37 2.07 -15.09
N ASP A 176 -0.70 2.84 -15.33
CA ASP A 176 -1.71 3.14 -14.32
C ASP A 176 -2.39 1.87 -13.80
N PHE A 177 -2.72 0.92 -14.67
CA PHE A 177 -3.35 -0.32 -14.22
C PHE A 177 -2.37 -1.25 -13.50
N PHE A 178 -1.13 -1.35 -13.99
CA PHE A 178 -0.10 -2.20 -13.42
C PHE A 178 0.21 -1.86 -11.96
N ARG A 179 0.29 -0.57 -11.60
CA ARG A 179 0.59 -0.18 -10.21
C ARG A 179 -0.43 -0.70 -9.21
N TYR A 180 -1.71 -0.74 -9.59
CA TYR A 180 -2.74 -1.32 -8.73
C TYR A 180 -2.57 -2.84 -8.63
N LEU A 181 -2.33 -3.49 -9.78
CA LEU A 181 -2.16 -4.94 -9.84
C LEU A 181 -0.96 -5.42 -9.01
N ILE A 182 0.18 -4.74 -9.05
CA ILE A 182 1.35 -5.15 -8.28
C ILE A 182 1.16 -4.92 -6.79
N LEU A 183 0.60 -3.77 -6.40
CA LEU A 183 0.32 -3.48 -4.99
C LEU A 183 -0.74 -4.40 -4.40
N PHE A 184 -1.75 -4.78 -5.18
CA PHE A 184 -2.79 -5.70 -4.71
C PHE A 184 -2.21 -7.09 -4.46
N ALA A 185 -1.36 -7.59 -5.36
CA ALA A 185 -0.79 -8.92 -5.26
C ALA A 185 0.39 -9.03 -4.27
N ARG A 186 1.22 -7.98 -4.16
CA ARG A 186 2.49 -8.03 -3.42
C ARG A 186 2.63 -6.98 -2.32
N GLY A 187 1.74 -5.99 -2.26
CA GLY A 187 1.90 -4.84 -1.38
C GLY A 187 3.19 -4.06 -1.62
N GLY A 188 3.61 -3.32 -0.62
CA GLY A 188 4.80 -2.47 -0.68
C GLY A 188 4.48 -1.07 -1.19
N ILE A 189 5.45 -0.44 -1.84
CA ILE A 189 5.37 0.90 -2.37
C ILE A 189 5.43 0.80 -3.89
N TYR A 190 4.53 1.48 -4.59
CA TYR A 190 4.73 1.79 -6.00
C TYR A 190 5.09 3.26 -6.11
N SER A 191 6.02 3.61 -6.99
CA SER A 191 6.25 4.99 -7.40
C SER A 191 6.63 5.12 -8.87
N ASP A 192 6.12 6.14 -9.57
CA ASP A 192 6.51 6.44 -10.95
C ASP A 192 8.04 6.68 -11.05
N ILE A 193 8.67 6.31 -12.16
CA ILE A 193 10.15 6.33 -12.30
C ILE A 193 10.75 7.75 -12.19
N ASP A 194 9.97 8.77 -12.53
CA ASP A 194 10.34 10.19 -12.50
C ASP A 194 10.03 10.84 -11.14
N THR A 195 10.10 10.05 -10.07
CA THR A 195 9.95 10.49 -8.68
C THR A 195 11.24 10.34 -7.91
N ARG A 196 11.57 11.34 -7.10
CA ARG A 196 12.65 11.31 -6.12
C ARG A 196 12.07 11.11 -4.73
N ALA A 197 12.56 10.11 -4.00
CA ALA A 197 12.32 10.03 -2.56
C ALA A 197 13.08 11.16 -1.86
N LEU A 198 12.39 11.92 -1.03
CA LEU A 198 12.97 12.99 -0.20
C LEU A 198 13.17 12.52 1.25
N LYS A 199 12.37 11.55 1.69
CA LYS A 199 12.46 10.94 3.02
C LYS A 199 12.29 9.42 2.94
N PRO A 200 12.89 8.67 3.89
CA PRO A 200 12.60 7.25 4.06
C PRO A 200 11.09 7.01 4.22
N ALA A 201 10.58 5.91 3.65
CA ALA A 201 9.17 5.55 3.77
C ALA A 201 8.76 5.26 5.23
N ALA A 202 9.71 4.83 6.06
CA ALA A 202 9.52 4.64 7.49
C ALA A 202 9.16 5.94 8.25
N ASP A 203 9.45 7.10 7.67
CA ASP A 203 9.22 8.41 8.28
C ASP A 203 7.94 9.10 7.79
N TRP A 204 7.21 8.50 6.84
CA TRP A 204 5.98 9.09 6.30
C TRP A 204 4.86 9.17 7.34
N ILE A 205 4.87 8.24 8.30
CA ILE A 205 3.93 8.14 9.41
C ILE A 205 4.70 8.37 10.72
N PRO A 206 4.19 9.21 11.65
CA PRO A 206 4.83 9.40 12.95
C PRO A 206 4.92 8.08 13.71
N ARG A 207 6.07 7.81 14.35
CA ARG A 207 6.35 6.55 15.08
C ARG A 207 5.35 6.24 16.20
N GLN A 208 4.61 7.24 16.68
CA GLN A 208 3.59 7.11 17.71
C GLN A 208 2.28 6.51 17.18
N VAL A 209 2.06 6.52 15.87
CA VAL A 209 0.89 5.90 15.24
C VAL A 209 1.14 4.39 15.14
N ASP A 210 0.16 3.59 15.54
CA ASP A 210 0.26 2.14 15.40
C ASP A 210 0.13 1.72 13.92
N HIS A 211 1.27 1.37 13.30
CA HIS A 211 1.35 0.91 11.90
C HIS A 211 0.59 -0.40 11.64
N SER A 212 0.29 -1.20 12.67
CA SER A 212 -0.54 -2.41 12.50
C SER A 212 -1.98 -2.05 12.12
N THR A 213 -2.43 -0.85 12.46
CA THR A 213 -3.78 -0.34 12.16
C THR A 213 -3.90 0.37 10.80
N ILE A 214 -2.85 0.35 9.97
CA ILE A 214 -2.80 1.02 8.68
C ILE A 214 -2.63 -0.01 7.57
N GLY A 215 -3.51 0.01 6.57
CA GLY A 215 -3.49 -0.83 5.38
C GLY A 215 -3.01 -0.13 4.12
N LEU A 216 -3.20 1.19 4.05
CA LEU A 216 -2.96 1.99 2.86
C LEU A 216 -2.50 3.40 3.25
N ILE A 217 -1.46 3.90 2.58
CA ILE A 217 -0.94 5.27 2.75
C ILE A 217 -0.92 5.91 1.36
N ILE A 218 -1.62 7.04 1.24
CA ILE A 218 -1.82 7.79 0.00
C ILE A 218 -1.64 9.28 0.27
N GLY A 219 -1.30 10.06 -0.75
CA GLY A 219 -1.21 11.52 -0.65
C GLY A 219 -2.27 12.22 -1.47
N ILE A 220 -2.46 13.51 -1.25
CA ILE A 220 -3.25 14.37 -2.14
C ILE A 220 -2.36 14.81 -3.32
N GLU A 221 -2.88 14.68 -4.54
CA GLU A 221 -2.22 15.19 -5.76
C GLU A 221 -2.71 16.59 -6.12
N ALA A 222 -4.03 16.80 -6.03
CA ALA A 222 -4.68 18.06 -6.32
C ALA A 222 -5.81 18.33 -5.32
N ASP A 223 -5.92 19.60 -4.91
CA ASP A 223 -6.93 20.10 -3.99
C ASP A 223 -7.46 21.44 -4.48
N ALA A 224 -8.65 21.41 -5.03
CA ALA A 224 -9.33 22.59 -5.53
C ALA A 224 -9.90 23.49 -4.42
N GLY A 225 -9.95 23.02 -3.17
CA GLY A 225 -10.58 23.76 -2.08
C GLY A 225 -12.06 24.05 -2.33
N ASP A 226 -12.51 25.21 -1.88
CA ASP A 226 -13.90 25.67 -1.99
C ASP A 226 -14.22 26.37 -3.32
N ARG A 227 -13.31 26.34 -4.29
CA ARG A 227 -13.56 26.99 -5.58
C ARG A 227 -14.83 26.41 -6.24
N SER A 228 -15.72 27.28 -6.70
CA SER A 228 -16.99 26.87 -7.30
C SER A 228 -16.84 26.28 -8.70
N ASP A 229 -15.76 26.63 -9.41
CA ASP A 229 -15.52 26.24 -10.81
C ASP A 229 -14.52 25.08 -10.97
N TRP A 230 -14.28 24.31 -9.91
CA TRP A 230 -13.25 23.26 -9.87
C TRP A 230 -13.38 22.25 -11.03
N GLU A 231 -14.60 21.90 -11.42
CA GLU A 231 -14.93 20.92 -12.47
C GLU A 231 -14.37 21.30 -13.84
N LYS A 232 -14.09 22.59 -14.08
CA LYS A 232 -13.49 23.05 -15.34
C LYS A 232 -12.01 22.70 -15.46
N TRP A 233 -11.36 22.38 -14.35
CA TRP A 233 -9.90 22.26 -14.27
C TRP A 233 -9.43 20.93 -13.69
N TYR A 234 -10.26 20.29 -12.87
CA TYR A 234 -9.93 19.07 -12.15
C TYR A 234 -11.05 18.05 -12.30
N SER A 235 -10.67 16.76 -12.41
CA SER A 235 -11.63 15.66 -12.48
C SER A 235 -12.39 15.48 -11.16
N ARG A 236 -11.74 15.72 -10.02
CA ARG A 236 -12.37 15.67 -8.69
C ARG A 236 -11.90 16.86 -7.86
N ARG A 237 -12.72 17.31 -6.92
CA ARG A 237 -12.40 18.48 -6.06
C ARG A 237 -11.16 18.22 -5.19
N VAL A 238 -11.02 17.02 -4.66
CA VAL A 238 -9.74 16.50 -4.15
C VAL A 238 -9.42 15.27 -4.97
N GLN A 239 -8.20 15.18 -5.49
CA GLN A 239 -7.69 14.01 -6.20
C GLN A 239 -6.55 13.41 -5.37
N PHE A 240 -6.64 12.11 -5.10
CA PHE A 240 -5.55 11.40 -4.45
C PHE A 240 -4.47 11.03 -5.46
N CYS A 241 -3.22 11.17 -5.02
CA CYS A 241 -2.04 10.73 -5.75
C CYS A 241 -2.14 9.23 -6.02
N GLN A 242 -1.99 8.87 -7.29
CA GLN A 242 -1.86 7.48 -7.73
C GLN A 242 -0.43 7.13 -8.15
N TRP A 243 0.44 8.12 -8.35
CA TRP A 243 1.80 7.89 -8.86
C TRP A 243 2.79 7.54 -7.73
N THR A 244 2.41 7.68 -6.45
CA THR A 244 3.04 7.02 -5.29
C THR A 244 1.96 6.49 -4.35
N ILE A 245 2.02 5.20 -4.01
CA ILE A 245 1.07 4.53 -3.11
C ILE A 245 1.84 3.51 -2.27
N GLN A 246 1.55 3.41 -0.98
CA GLN A 246 2.00 2.30 -0.14
C GLN A 246 0.81 1.48 0.36
N SER A 247 0.81 0.17 0.14
CA SER A 247 -0.31 -0.71 0.48
C SER A 247 0.14 -2.04 1.06
N LYS A 248 -0.68 -2.61 1.95
CA LYS A 248 -0.67 -4.04 2.24
C LYS A 248 -1.31 -4.80 1.06
N PRO A 249 -0.89 -6.06 0.80
CA PRO A 249 -1.51 -6.87 -0.24
C PRO A 249 -3.00 -7.12 0.09
N GLY A 250 -3.83 -7.26 -0.95
CA GLY A 250 -5.26 -7.54 -0.78
C GLY A 250 -6.15 -6.34 -0.42
N HIS A 251 -5.60 -5.13 -0.23
CA HIS A 251 -6.36 -3.98 0.26
C HIS A 251 -7.66 -3.70 -0.54
N PRO A 252 -8.82 -3.47 0.10
CA PRO A 252 -10.12 -3.36 -0.59
C PRO A 252 -10.22 -2.25 -1.63
N VAL A 253 -9.57 -1.10 -1.40
CA VAL A 253 -9.50 0.00 -2.38
C VAL A 253 -8.87 -0.48 -3.69
N LEU A 254 -7.75 -1.20 -3.61
CA LEU A 254 -7.05 -1.73 -4.79
C LEU A 254 -7.90 -2.78 -5.51
N ARG A 255 -8.60 -3.63 -4.74
CA ARG A 255 -9.53 -4.62 -5.29
C ARG A 255 -10.62 -3.96 -6.14
N ASP A 256 -11.21 -2.87 -5.63
CA ASP A 256 -12.30 -2.17 -6.31
C ASP A 256 -11.83 -1.45 -7.57
N VAL A 257 -10.70 -0.72 -7.53
CA VAL A 257 -10.18 -0.03 -8.72
C VAL A 257 -9.75 -1.03 -9.80
N ILE A 258 -9.14 -2.17 -9.42
CA ILE A 258 -8.77 -3.24 -10.38
C ILE A 258 -9.99 -3.81 -11.06
N ALA A 259 -11.03 -4.16 -10.30
CA ALA A 259 -12.25 -4.71 -10.88
C ALA A 259 -12.94 -3.70 -11.80
N THR A 260 -13.01 -2.44 -11.37
CA THR A 260 -13.60 -1.34 -12.17
C THR A 260 -12.88 -1.16 -13.51
N ILE A 261 -11.54 -1.07 -13.49
CA ILE A 261 -10.73 -0.92 -14.71
C ILE A 261 -10.91 -2.14 -15.63
N THR A 262 -10.89 -3.35 -15.06
CA THR A 262 -11.05 -4.60 -15.82
C THR A 262 -12.40 -4.65 -16.52
N GLU A 263 -13.48 -4.39 -15.80
CA GLU A 263 -14.85 -4.42 -16.31
C GLU A 263 -15.05 -3.36 -17.41
N GLU A 264 -14.54 -2.13 -17.21
CA GLU A 264 -14.64 -1.05 -18.19
C GLU A 264 -13.77 -1.29 -19.43
N ALA A 265 -12.56 -1.83 -19.28
CA ALA A 265 -11.71 -2.23 -20.39
C ALA A 265 -12.41 -3.26 -21.27
N LEU A 266 -12.97 -4.31 -20.65
CA LEU A 266 -13.65 -5.38 -21.39
C LEU A 266 -14.97 -4.90 -21.99
N ARG A 267 -15.70 -3.99 -21.33
CA ARG A 267 -16.89 -3.34 -21.90
C ARG A 267 -16.53 -2.56 -23.16
N MET A 268 -15.55 -1.66 -23.10
CA MET A 268 -15.10 -0.88 -24.25
C MET A 268 -14.52 -1.75 -25.36
N LYS A 269 -13.78 -2.81 -25.01
CA LYS A 269 -13.27 -3.80 -25.96
C LYS A 269 -14.41 -4.48 -26.73
N ARG A 270 -15.43 -5.00 -26.03
CA ARG A 270 -16.62 -5.61 -26.65
C ARG A 270 -17.40 -4.64 -27.53
N ALA A 271 -17.46 -3.38 -27.14
CA ALA A 271 -18.12 -2.32 -27.92
C ALA A 271 -17.28 -1.80 -29.11
N GLY A 272 -16.04 -2.28 -29.30
CA GLY A 272 -15.18 -1.81 -30.40
C GLY A 272 -14.74 -0.34 -30.24
N ILE A 273 -14.63 0.13 -29.00
CA ILE A 273 -14.25 1.49 -28.62
C ILE A 273 -13.10 1.51 -27.61
N LEU A 274 -12.26 0.47 -27.56
CA LEU A 274 -11.02 0.49 -26.79
C LEU A 274 -9.83 0.63 -27.75
N SER A 275 -9.58 1.86 -28.20
CA SER A 275 -8.47 2.17 -29.11
C SER A 275 -7.89 3.55 -28.83
N LYS A 276 -6.70 3.85 -29.36
CA LYS A 276 -6.00 5.13 -29.10
C LYS A 276 -6.85 6.38 -29.40
N ASN A 277 -7.74 6.29 -30.38
CA ASN A 277 -8.52 7.43 -30.89
C ASN A 277 -10.02 7.34 -30.61
N LYS A 278 -10.46 6.27 -29.95
CA LYS A 278 -11.87 5.99 -29.72
C LYS A 278 -11.95 5.26 -28.39
N MET A 279 -12.27 6.01 -27.34
CA MET A 279 -12.61 5.59 -25.97
C MET A 279 -13.68 6.55 -25.44
N ASP A 280 -14.61 6.06 -24.61
CA ASP A 280 -15.63 6.89 -23.97
C ASP A 280 -15.19 7.48 -22.62
N LYS A 281 -13.95 7.21 -22.21
CA LYS A 281 -13.29 7.76 -21.02
C LYS A 281 -11.92 8.32 -21.35
N SER A 282 -11.54 9.41 -20.70
CA SER A 282 -10.17 9.92 -20.73
C SER A 282 -9.22 9.00 -19.94
N VAL A 283 -7.91 9.14 -20.13
CA VAL A 283 -6.91 8.43 -19.30
C VAL A 283 -7.14 8.67 -17.81
N VAL A 284 -7.45 9.92 -17.44
CA VAL A 284 -7.68 10.35 -16.07
C VAL A 284 -8.91 9.67 -15.44
N GLU A 285 -9.99 9.53 -16.22
CA GLU A 285 -11.25 8.90 -15.79
C GLU A 285 -11.24 7.37 -15.89
N PHE A 286 -10.36 6.78 -16.70
CA PHE A 286 -10.36 5.35 -16.96
C PHE A 286 -9.44 4.56 -16.04
N THR A 287 -8.14 4.89 -16.03
CA THR A 287 -7.13 4.21 -15.18
C THR A 287 -6.43 5.16 -14.24
N GLY A 288 -6.56 6.47 -14.49
CA GLY A 288 -5.83 7.51 -13.82
C GLY A 288 -6.38 7.94 -12.44
N PRO A 289 -6.04 9.16 -11.98
CA PRO A 289 -6.31 9.56 -10.60
C PRO A 289 -7.80 9.70 -10.28
N ALA A 290 -8.70 9.86 -11.25
CA ALA A 290 -10.12 10.04 -10.96
C ALA A 290 -10.80 8.74 -10.53
N VAL A 291 -10.62 7.64 -11.28
CA VAL A 291 -11.17 6.32 -10.91
C VAL A 291 -10.58 5.81 -9.59
N TRP A 292 -9.30 6.13 -9.35
CA TRP A 292 -8.61 5.87 -8.09
C TRP A 292 -9.24 6.60 -6.91
N THR A 293 -9.43 7.92 -7.08
CA THR A 293 -10.05 8.76 -6.07
C THR A 293 -11.47 8.28 -5.75
N ASP A 294 -12.23 7.89 -6.77
CA ASP A 294 -13.57 7.34 -6.56
C ASP A 294 -13.55 6.00 -5.81
N ALA A 295 -12.57 5.13 -6.08
CA ALA A 295 -12.41 3.87 -5.35
C ALA A 295 -12.11 4.09 -3.87
N VAL A 296 -11.27 5.09 -3.55
CA VAL A 296 -10.98 5.49 -2.17
C VAL A 296 -12.24 6.01 -1.48
N PHE A 297 -13.01 6.90 -2.11
CA PHE A 297 -14.26 7.40 -1.51
C PHE A 297 -15.36 6.34 -1.43
N ARG A 298 -15.45 5.40 -2.37
CA ARG A 298 -16.34 4.25 -2.25
C ARG A 298 -15.98 3.43 -1.02
N TYR A 299 -14.71 3.15 -0.80
CA TYR A 299 -14.24 2.45 0.40
C TYR A 299 -14.61 3.21 1.69
N PHE A 300 -14.32 4.51 1.78
CA PHE A 300 -14.65 5.33 2.94
C PHE A 300 -16.14 5.43 3.28
N ASN A 301 -17.00 5.16 2.31
CA ASN A 301 -18.46 5.20 2.47
C ASN A 301 -19.09 3.80 2.37
N ASP A 302 -18.30 2.74 2.40
CA ASP A 302 -18.79 1.36 2.36
C ASP A 302 -19.12 0.86 3.78
N PRO A 303 -20.39 0.57 4.08
CA PRO A 303 -20.80 0.11 5.40
C PRO A 303 -20.19 -1.24 5.80
N GLN A 304 -19.68 -2.05 4.84
CA GLN A 304 -19.00 -3.32 5.14
C GLN A 304 -17.66 -3.11 5.86
N TYR A 305 -17.00 -1.96 5.66
CA TYR A 305 -15.70 -1.64 6.24
C TYR A 305 -15.80 -0.69 7.43
N PHE A 306 -16.91 0.04 7.49
CA PHE A 306 -17.20 1.01 8.51
C PHE A 306 -18.57 0.66 9.11
N GLU A 307 -18.65 -0.43 9.89
CA GLU A 307 -19.90 -1.04 10.43
C GLU A 307 -20.67 -0.17 11.46
N ALA A 308 -20.45 1.14 11.43
CA ALA A 308 -21.27 2.16 12.10
C ALA A 308 -21.43 3.43 11.25
N ALA A 309 -21.24 3.36 9.92
CA ALA A 309 -21.13 4.47 8.98
C ALA A 309 -22.43 5.30 8.83
N LYS A 310 -22.80 6.01 9.88
CA LYS A 310 -22.65 7.46 9.88
C LYS A 310 -21.15 7.73 9.65
N PRO A 311 -20.70 8.00 8.42
CA PRO A 311 -19.30 8.35 8.18
C PRO A 311 -18.98 9.55 9.07
N PRO A 312 -17.72 9.74 9.54
CA PRO A 312 -17.38 10.55 10.70
C PRO A 312 -18.34 11.74 10.82
N HIS A 313 -19.16 11.77 11.88
CA HIS A 313 -20.18 12.80 12.13
C HIS A 313 -21.57 12.66 11.47
N GLY A 314 -21.98 11.50 10.93
CA GLY A 314 -23.37 11.33 10.48
C GLY A 314 -23.65 11.62 9.01
N ARG A 315 -22.62 11.79 8.19
CA ARG A 315 -22.73 12.10 6.76
C ARG A 315 -21.64 11.41 5.95
N ASN A 316 -21.85 11.23 4.65
CA ASN A 316 -20.82 10.73 3.73
C ASN A 316 -19.50 11.50 3.84
N VAL A 317 -18.40 10.75 3.82
CA VAL A 317 -17.05 11.29 3.66
C VAL A 317 -16.95 11.86 2.25
N THR A 318 -16.51 13.10 2.18
CA THR A 318 -16.43 13.90 0.95
C THR A 318 -15.02 14.44 0.75
N ALA A 319 -14.77 15.03 -0.42
CA ALA A 319 -13.53 15.76 -0.70
C ALA A 319 -13.19 16.81 0.38
N MET A 320 -14.19 17.46 0.97
CA MET A 320 -13.99 18.50 1.98
C MET A 320 -13.47 17.96 3.31
N ASP A 321 -13.55 16.66 3.55
CA ASP A 321 -12.90 16.04 4.71
C ASP A 321 -11.37 15.97 4.54
N PHE A 322 -10.84 16.10 3.32
CA PHE A 322 -9.41 16.04 3.07
C PHE A 322 -8.84 17.33 2.51
N SER A 323 -9.69 18.26 2.07
CA SER A 323 -9.26 19.55 1.57
C SER A 323 -8.56 20.37 2.67
N GLY A 324 -7.43 20.98 2.33
CA GLY A 324 -6.67 21.88 3.20
C GLY A 324 -5.93 21.19 4.35
N ILE A 325 -5.88 19.86 4.42
CA ILE A 325 -5.12 19.18 5.48
C ILE A 325 -3.63 19.54 5.39
N THR A 326 -3.01 19.80 6.54
CA THR A 326 -1.57 20.13 6.64
C THR A 326 -0.77 19.07 7.39
N ALA A 327 -1.44 18.06 7.92
CA ALA A 327 -0.88 16.90 8.60
C ALA A 327 -1.58 15.62 8.13
N GLN A 328 -0.98 14.46 8.42
CA GLN A 328 -1.57 13.16 8.07
C GLN A 328 -2.94 12.99 8.73
N ARG A 329 -3.93 12.51 7.97
CA ARG A 329 -5.27 12.19 8.47
C ARG A 329 -5.54 10.70 8.27
N LYS A 330 -5.82 9.98 9.37
CA LYS A 330 -6.22 8.56 9.34
C LYS A 330 -7.74 8.43 9.33
N LEU A 331 -8.28 7.62 8.41
CA LEU A 331 -9.68 7.23 8.37
C LEU A 331 -9.75 5.71 8.14
N GLY A 332 -10.32 4.98 9.11
CA GLY A 332 -10.23 3.52 9.13
C GLY A 332 -8.78 3.07 9.18
N ASP A 333 -8.38 2.27 8.20
CA ASP A 333 -7.01 1.81 7.99
C ASP A 333 -6.25 2.58 6.89
N VAL A 334 -6.81 3.67 6.35
CA VAL A 334 -6.14 4.50 5.35
C VAL A 334 -5.57 5.74 6.01
N VAL A 335 -4.32 6.07 5.69
CA VAL A 335 -3.74 7.39 5.98
C VAL A 335 -3.67 8.21 4.71
N VAL A 336 -4.25 9.41 4.76
CA VAL A 336 -4.14 10.43 3.73
C VAL A 336 -3.11 11.47 4.17
N LEU A 337 -2.07 11.64 3.36
CA LEU A 337 -1.01 12.61 3.53
C LEU A 337 -1.41 13.94 2.86
N PRO A 338 -0.99 15.10 3.41
CA PRO A 338 -1.26 16.39 2.81
C PRO A 338 -0.62 16.52 1.43
N ILE A 339 -1.11 17.46 0.62
CA ILE A 339 -0.61 17.67 -0.75
C ILE A 339 0.90 17.88 -0.80
N THR A 340 1.49 18.55 0.20
CA THR A 340 2.95 18.74 0.32
C THR A 340 3.72 17.42 0.35
N SER A 341 3.15 16.32 0.84
CA SER A 341 3.88 15.07 1.00
C SER A 341 4.29 14.42 -0.31
N PHE A 342 3.38 14.37 -1.27
CA PHE A 342 3.66 13.79 -2.58
C PHE A 342 3.70 14.86 -3.69
N SER A 343 3.02 15.99 -3.56
CA SER A 343 3.10 17.08 -4.55
C SER A 343 3.78 18.36 -4.01
N PRO A 344 4.99 18.30 -3.39
CA PRO A 344 5.69 19.52 -3.03
C PRO A 344 6.15 20.28 -4.28
N GLY A 345 6.31 21.60 -4.17
CA GLY A 345 6.87 22.43 -5.24
C GLY A 345 5.94 22.71 -6.42
N VAL A 346 4.69 22.24 -6.40
CA VAL A 346 3.69 22.56 -7.44
C VAL A 346 3.18 24.01 -7.37
N ARG A 347 3.51 24.74 -6.30
CA ARG A 347 3.21 26.19 -6.07
C ARG A 347 1.74 26.59 -6.18
N GLN A 348 0.84 25.62 -5.99
CA GLN A 348 -0.60 25.81 -6.04
C GLN A 348 -1.27 24.96 -4.95
N MET A 349 -2.54 25.23 -4.67
CA MET A 349 -3.37 24.37 -3.79
C MET A 349 -2.81 24.21 -2.36
N GLY A 350 -2.02 25.17 -1.89
CA GLY A 350 -1.41 25.16 -0.55
C GLY A 350 -0.16 24.30 -0.38
N ALA A 351 0.31 23.63 -1.44
CA ALA A 351 1.53 22.83 -1.41
C ALA A 351 2.77 23.66 -1.05
N LYS A 352 3.63 23.10 -0.18
CA LYS A 352 4.90 23.72 0.24
C LYS A 352 6.05 23.28 -0.66
N GLU A 353 7.22 23.87 -0.45
CA GLU A 353 8.44 23.57 -1.22
C GLU A 353 9.01 22.17 -0.90
N PRO A 354 9.82 21.57 -1.77
CA PRO A 354 10.45 20.25 -1.54
C PRO A 354 11.37 20.16 -0.31
N THR A 355 11.73 21.29 0.31
CA THR A 355 12.50 21.34 1.56
C THR A 355 11.63 21.27 2.82
N ASP A 356 10.30 21.30 2.66
CA ASP A 356 9.37 21.28 3.79
C ASP A 356 9.44 19.93 4.54
N PRO A 357 9.33 19.91 5.89
CA PRO A 357 9.32 18.66 6.65
C PRO A 357 8.20 17.69 6.28
N MET A 358 7.10 18.16 5.70
CA MET A 358 6.05 17.28 5.19
C MET A 358 6.30 16.79 3.77
N ALA A 359 7.35 17.24 3.06
CA ALA A 359 7.69 16.79 1.71
C ALA A 359 8.43 15.44 1.74
N PHE A 360 7.81 14.40 1.17
CA PHE A 360 8.30 13.02 1.26
C PHE A 360 8.75 12.46 -0.09
N VAL A 361 8.05 12.83 -1.16
CA VAL A 361 8.36 12.44 -2.53
C VAL A 361 8.19 13.65 -3.43
N HIS A 362 9.11 13.84 -4.37
CA HIS A 362 9.04 14.91 -5.36
C HIS A 362 8.93 14.31 -6.76
N HIS A 363 7.83 14.63 -7.44
CA HIS A 363 7.58 14.24 -8.82
C HIS A 363 8.12 15.32 -9.76
N VAL A 364 9.11 15.00 -10.61
CA VAL A 364 9.72 15.99 -11.52
C VAL A 364 8.96 16.14 -12.84
N PHE A 365 7.92 15.33 -13.07
CA PHE A 365 7.05 15.34 -14.26
C PHE A 365 7.78 15.06 -15.58
N GLU A 366 8.95 14.43 -15.49
CA GLU A 366 9.78 14.05 -16.61
C GLU A 366 9.37 12.68 -17.19
N GLY A 367 8.35 12.63 -18.04
CA GLY A 367 7.98 11.36 -18.69
C GLY A 367 6.67 11.33 -19.44
N ARG A 368 5.80 12.35 -19.27
CA ARG A 368 4.47 12.41 -19.90
C ARG A 368 4.51 12.27 -21.43
N SER A 369 5.56 12.74 -22.09
CA SER A 369 5.67 12.71 -23.56
C SER A 369 6.39 11.46 -24.11
N LYS A 370 6.92 10.57 -23.26
CA LYS A 370 7.81 9.46 -23.68
C LYS A 370 7.41 8.07 -23.21
N ARG A 371 6.31 7.90 -22.46
CA ARG A 371 5.78 6.56 -22.12
C ARG A 371 5.35 5.86 -23.41
N VAL A 372 6.19 4.96 -23.90
CA VAL A 372 5.85 3.95 -24.90
C VAL A 372 5.79 2.66 -24.09
N ILE A 373 4.61 2.02 -24.07
CA ILE A 373 4.34 0.64 -23.68
C ILE A 373 3.38 0.13 -24.75
#